data_AF-A0A1C5Q6E9-F1
#
_entry.id   AF-A0A1C5Q6E9-F1
#
_cell.length_a   1.000
_cell.length_b   1.000
_cell.length_c   1.000
_cell.angle_alpha   90.00
_cell.angle_beta   90.00
_cell.angle_gamma   90.00
#
_symmetry.space_group_name_H-M   'P 1'
#
loop_
_entity.id
_entity.type
_entity.pdbx_description
1 polymer ?
#
loop_
_entity_poly.entity_id
_entity_poly.type
_entity_poly.pdbx_seq_one_letter_code
_entity_poly.pdbx_strand_id
1 'polypeptide(L)' 'MIAKGKTRKRVPSSVPPRKQRMVCLMSEEEIRIVDCYLKKYKITNKARWLRETVLSHIHQQLDDDYPTLFNEHEMRR' A
#
# COMPACT_ATOMS: atom_id res chain seq x y z
N MET A 1 13.77 -24.75 -23.45
CA MET A 1 12.47 -24.22 -22.99
C MET A 1 12.67 -22.79 -22.51
N ILE A 2 12.31 -21.78 -23.29
CA ILE A 2 12.61 -20.37 -22.99
C ILE A 2 11.53 -19.86 -22.03
N ALA A 3 11.95 -19.40 -20.84
CA ALA A 3 11.06 -18.84 -19.84
C ALA A 3 10.31 -17.63 -20.42
N LYS A 4 8.97 -17.69 -20.44
CA LYS A 4 8.10 -16.56 -20.79
C LYS A 4 8.40 -15.40 -19.85
N GLY A 5 9.14 -14.41 -20.34
CA GLY A 5 9.43 -13.18 -19.62
C GLY A 5 8.14 -12.45 -19.26
N LYS A 6 7.96 -12.12 -17.97
CA LYS A 6 6.86 -11.28 -17.49
C LYS A 6 6.92 -9.92 -18.21
N THR A 7 6.01 -9.69 -19.15
CA THR A 7 5.85 -8.39 -19.82
C THR A 7 5.42 -7.36 -18.79
N ARG A 8 6.37 -6.51 -18.34
CA ARG A 8 6.05 -5.37 -17.48
C ARG A 8 5.21 -4.38 -18.30
N LYS A 9 3.96 -4.13 -17.88
CA LYS A 9 3.16 -3.03 -18.40
C LYS A 9 3.95 -1.73 -18.21
N ARG A 10 4.31 -1.07 -19.32
CA ARG A 10 4.96 0.25 -19.27
C ARG A 10 3.94 1.26 -18.74
N VAL A 11 4.22 1.84 -17.59
CA VAL A 11 3.39 2.90 -17.02
C VAL A 11 3.63 4.17 -17.85
N PRO A 12 2.59 4.89 -18.30
CA PRO A 12 2.76 6.11 -19.08
C PRO A 12 3.61 7.14 -18.34
N SER A 13 4.43 7.89 -19.09
CA SER A 13 5.40 8.90 -18.62
C SER A 13 4.77 10.11 -17.90
N SER A 14 3.45 10.18 -17.79
CA SER A 14 2.75 11.34 -17.20
C SER A 14 2.93 11.44 -15.68
N VAL A 15 3.30 10.34 -15.02
CA VAL A 15 3.51 10.32 -13.57
C VAL A 15 5.00 10.46 -13.26
N PRO A 16 5.43 11.48 -12.48
CA PRO A 16 6.83 11.66 -12.13
C PRO A 16 7.42 10.40 -11.46
N PRO A 17 8.68 10.04 -11.78
CA PRO A 17 9.32 8.90 -11.16
C PRO A 17 9.50 9.13 -9.66
N ARG A 18 9.33 8.06 -8.88
CA ARG A 18 9.51 8.10 -7.42
C ARG A 18 10.99 8.20 -7.10
N LYS A 19 11.41 9.30 -6.45
CA LYS A 19 12.82 9.58 -6.12
C LYS A 19 13.18 9.28 -4.66
N GLN A 20 12.21 9.36 -3.74
CA GLN A 20 12.46 9.16 -2.31
C GLN A 20 12.44 7.67 -1.93
N ARG A 21 13.38 7.26 -1.08
CA ARG A 21 13.50 5.90 -0.57
C ARG A 21 12.96 5.81 0.85
N MET A 22 12.19 4.75 1.11
CA MET A 22 11.77 4.33 2.44
C MET A 22 12.28 2.91 2.66
N VAL A 23 12.92 2.65 3.80
CA VAL A 23 13.45 1.34 4.17
C VAL A 23 12.78 0.90 5.46
N CYS A 24 12.34 -0.36 5.50
CA CYS A 24 11.76 -0.98 6.68
C CYS A 24 12.53 -2.27 6.97
N LEU A 25 13.03 -2.38 8.19
CA LEU A 25 13.64 -3.61 8.70
C LEU A 25 12.55 -4.39 9.44
N MET A 26 12.48 -5.69 9.20
CA MET A 26 11.49 -6.58 9.78
C MET A 26 12.19 -7.88 10.19
N SER A 27 11.74 -8.48 11.28
CA SER A 27 12.15 -9.80 11.73
C SER A 27 11.68 -10.90 10.75
N GLU A 28 12.26 -12.10 10.89
CA GLU A 28 11.89 -13.25 10.07
C GLU A 28 10.42 -13.67 10.25
N GLU A 29 9.86 -13.48 11.44
CA GLU A 29 8.47 -13.82 11.72
C GLU A 29 7.52 -12.84 11.02
N GLU A 30 7.78 -11.53 11.13
CA GLU A 30 6.97 -10.50 10.47
C GLU A 30 6.99 -10.66 8.94
N ILE A 31 8.16 -10.97 8.36
CA ILE A 31 8.27 -11.24 6.92
C ILE A 31 7.47 -12.49 6.53
N ARG A 32 7.49 -13.55 7.32
CA ARG A 32 6.69 -14.76 7.08
C ARG A 32 5.20 -14.48 7.04
N ILE A 33 4.70 -13.68 7.99
CA ILE A 33 3.29 -13.28 8.04
C ILE A 33 2.92 -12.48 6.78
N VAL A 34 3.75 -11.49 6.42
CA VAL A 34 3.54 -10.66 5.22
C VAL A 34 3.53 -11.52 3.96
N ASP A 35 4.50 -12.41 3.79
CA ASP A 35 4.61 -13.23 2.58
C ASP A 35 3.46 -14.25 2.47
N CYS A 36 3.00 -14.80 3.60
CA CYS A 36 1.81 -15.65 3.65
C CYS A 36 0.55 -14.88 3.19
N TYR A 37 0.38 -13.66 3.70
CA TYR A 37 -0.72 -12.77 3.28
C TYR A 37 -0.66 -12.47 1.79
N LEU A 38 0.49 -12.03 1.28
CA LEU A 38 0.66 -11.71 -0.15
C LEU A 38 0.38 -12.93 -1.04
N LYS A 39 0.82 -14.12 -0.62
CA LYS A 39 0.56 -15.37 -1.34
C LYS A 39 -0.93 -15.73 -1.34
N LYS A 40 -1.61 -15.59 -0.20
CA LYS A 40 -3.05 -15.87 -0.05
C LYS A 40 -3.89 -15.02 -1.02
N TYR A 41 -3.58 -13.73 -1.13
CA TYR A 41 -4.30 -12.79 -2.01
C TYR A 41 -3.69 -12.67 -3.42
N LYS A 42 -2.71 -13.53 -3.77
CA LYS A 42 -2.03 -13.55 -5.09
C LYS A 42 -1.42 -12.19 -5.48
N ILE A 43 -0.94 -11.44 -4.49
CA ILE A 43 -0.31 -10.14 -4.69
C ILE A 43 1.14 -10.36 -5.11
N THR A 44 1.48 -9.92 -6.32
CA THR A 44 2.81 -10.15 -6.91
C THR A 44 3.79 -9.00 -6.69
N ASN A 45 3.30 -7.80 -6.38
CA ASN A 45 4.12 -6.60 -6.19
C ASN A 45 4.08 -6.14 -4.74
N LYS A 46 5.04 -6.65 -3.94
CA LYS A 46 5.19 -6.34 -2.51
C LYS A 46 5.39 -4.85 -2.24
N ALA A 47 6.22 -4.17 -3.04
CA ALA A 47 6.49 -2.74 -2.87
C ALA A 47 5.24 -1.87 -3.14
N ARG A 48 4.44 -2.23 -4.16
CA ARG A 48 3.17 -1.55 -4.44
C ARG A 48 2.20 -1.72 -3.28
N TRP A 49 2.03 -2.97 -2.82
CA TRP A 49 1.14 -3.28 -1.71
C TRP A 49 1.54 -2.54 -0.45
N LEU A 50 2.81 -2.60 -0.04
CA LEU A 50 3.29 -1.92 1.17
C LEU A 50 2.98 -0.42 1.13
N ARG A 51 3.25 0.22 -0.02
CA ARG A 51 2.97 1.65 -0.21
C ARG A 51 1.48 1.96 -0.13
N GLU A 52 0.64 1.16 -0.78
CA GLU A 52 -0.82 1.35 -0.75
C GLU A 52 -1.38 1.13 0.66
N THR A 53 -0.91 0.11 1.39
CA THR A 53 -1.31 -0.14 2.78
C THR A 53 -0.94 1.03 3.69
N VAL A 54 0.31 1.49 3.66
CA VAL A 54 0.78 2.61 4.50
C VAL A 54 0.01 3.89 4.17
N LEU A 55 -0.16 4.22 2.89
CA LEU A 55 -0.91 5.42 2.50
C LEU A 55 -2.38 5.33 2.88
N SER A 56 -3.02 4.18 2.68
CA SER A 56 -4.44 4.01 3.02
C SER A 56 -4.66 4.17 4.51
N HIS A 57 -3.77 3.60 5.33
CA HIS A 57 -3.82 3.76 6.78
C HIS A 57 -3.63 5.21 7.22
N ILE A 58 -2.64 5.92 6.67
CA ILE A 58 -2.41 7.35 6.97
C ILE A 58 -3.63 8.18 6.56
N HIS A 59 -4.20 7.94 5.37
CA HIS A 59 -5.39 8.68 4.92
C HIS A 59 -6.59 8.45 5.82
N GLN A 60 -6.87 7.19 6.19
CA GLN A 60 -7.95 6.86 7.12
C GLN A 60 -7.74 7.57 8.46
N GLN A 61 -6.53 7.49 9.02
CA GLN A 61 -6.24 8.13 10.28
C GLN A 61 -6.35 9.66 10.20
N LEU A 62 -5.90 10.28 9.11
CA LEU A 62 -6.02 11.73 8.91
C LEU A 62 -7.47 12.18 8.73
N ASP A 63 -8.30 11.37 8.08
CA ASP A 63 -9.72 11.65 7.93
C ASP A 63 -10.44 11.53 9.28
N ASP A 64 -10.08 10.53 10.10
CA ASP A 64 -10.62 10.32 11.44
C ASP A 64 -10.19 11.43 12.42
N ASP A 65 -8.93 11.87 12.34
CA ASP A 65 -8.36 12.94 13.16
C ASP A 65 -8.76 14.35 12.67
N TYR A 66 -9.46 14.46 11.53
CA TYR A 66 -9.85 15.75 10.97
C TYR A 66 -10.92 16.41 11.86
N PRO A 67 -10.66 17.59 12.45
CA PRO A 67 -11.62 18.25 13.33
C PRO A 67 -12.83 18.69 12.50
N THR A 68 -13.92 17.92 12.62
CA THR A 68 -15.19 18.25 11.99
C THR A 68 -15.96 19.22 12.88
N LEU A 69 -16.69 20.16 12.25
CA LEU A 69 -17.48 21.19 12.95
C LEU A 69 -18.61 20.60 13.81
N PHE A 70 -19.05 19.39 13.48
CA PHE A 70 -20.10 18.64 14.15
C PHE A 70 -19.62 17.22 14.35
N ASN A 71 -19.93 16.60 15.48
CA ASN A 71 -19.61 15.18 15.67
C ASN A 71 -20.47 14.32 14.73
N GLU A 72 -20.03 13.09 14.38
CA GLU A 72 -20.82 12.19 13.51
C GLU A 72 -22.28 12.01 13.98
N HIS A 73 -22.50 12.04 15.30
CA HIS A 73 -23.80 11.95 15.94
C HIS A 73 -24.71 13.18 15.71
N GLU A 74 -24.12 14.34 15.44
CA GLU A 74 -24.86 15.58 15.13
C GLU A 74 -25.21 15.70 13.64
N MET A 75 -24.41 15.11 12.74
CA MET A 75 -24.66 15.15 11.29
C MET A 75 -25.78 14.21 10.80
N ARG A 76 -26.12 13.16 11.57
CA ARG A 76 -27.14 12.14 11.20
C ARG A 76 -28.57 12.45 11.67
N ARG A 77 -28.84 13.64 12.22
CA ARG A 77 -30.19 14.05 12.66
C ARG A 77 -30.94 14.85 11.62
#